data_AF-K1S2D7-F1
#
_entry.id   AF-K1S2D7-F1
#
_cell.length_a   1.000
_cell.length_b   1.000
_cell.length_c   1.000
_cell.angle_alpha   90.00
_cell.angle_beta   90.00
_cell.angle_gamma   90.00
#
_symmetry.space_group_name_H-M   'P 1'
#
loop_
_entity.id
_entity.type
_entity.pdbx_description
1 polymer ?
#
loop_
_entity_poly.entity_id
_entity_poly.type
_entity_poly.pdbx_seq_one_letter_code
_entity_poly.pdbx_strand_id
1 'polypeptide(L)'
;KVKPELKKDKITFPDIVSWDSIHLEYHKEYEFSYDCGRKVDIFCEGIAYGADDVINGSSGMVIGLDRRDVDITEWYSLTLTNAEQIKFYKNGRIDVRFKDSRAAENCYRKLRLDEITLRED
;
A
#
# COMPACT_ATOMS: atom_id res chain seq x y z
N LYS A 1 -8.85 -15.36 1.25
CA LYS A 1 -7.98 -14.16 1.40
C LYS A 1 -6.53 -14.56 1.10
N VAL A 2 -5.71 -13.68 0.53
CA VAL A 2 -4.28 -13.95 0.25
C VAL A 2 -3.41 -13.19 1.25
N LYS A 3 -2.29 -13.77 1.68
CA LYS A 3 -1.37 -13.12 2.61
C LYS A 3 -0.41 -12.15 1.91
N PRO A 4 0.11 -11.12 2.59
CA PRO A 4 1.22 -10.33 2.06
C PRO A 4 2.44 -11.20 1.74
N GLU A 5 3.21 -10.80 0.73
CA GLU A 5 4.41 -11.54 0.30
C GLU A 5 5.64 -10.62 0.27
N LEU A 6 6.73 -11.06 0.90
CA LEU A 6 8.05 -10.44 0.79
C LEU A 6 8.82 -11.06 -0.39
N LYS A 7 9.29 -10.23 -1.33
CA LYS A 7 10.16 -10.62 -2.44
C LYS A 7 11.29 -9.60 -2.57
N LYS A 8 12.50 -9.96 -2.12
CA LYS A 8 13.69 -9.09 -2.08
C LYS A 8 13.41 -7.80 -1.30
N ASP A 9 13.50 -6.67 -1.98
CA ASP A 9 13.29 -5.29 -1.51
C ASP A 9 11.82 -4.84 -1.59
N LYS A 10 10.88 -5.76 -1.84
CA LYS A 10 9.47 -5.42 -2.09
C LYS A 10 8.52 -6.26 -1.26
N ILE A 11 7.53 -5.62 -0.65
CA ILE A 11 6.37 -6.30 -0.03
C ILE A 11 5.14 -6.08 -0.89
N THR A 12 4.41 -7.16 -1.16
CA THR A 12 3.17 -7.17 -1.95
C THR A 12 1.98 -7.39 -1.03
N PHE A 13 0.99 -6.50 -1.08
CA PHE A 13 -0.22 -6.55 -0.26
C PHE A 13 -1.46 -6.70 -1.14
N PRO A 14 -2.12 -7.87 -1.14
CA PRO A 14 -3.37 -8.07 -1.87
C PRO A 14 -4.55 -7.38 -1.17
N ASP A 15 -5.60 -7.09 -1.92
CA ASP A 15 -6.93 -6.70 -1.41
C ASP A 15 -6.94 -5.49 -0.47
N ILE A 16 -6.07 -4.50 -0.70
CA ILE A 16 -6.04 -3.26 0.09
C ILE A 16 -7.00 -2.22 -0.49
N VAL A 17 -6.91 -1.97 -1.79
CA VAL A 17 -7.69 -0.92 -2.46
C VAL A 17 -8.97 -1.48 -3.09
N SER A 18 -10.04 -0.70 -2.99
CA SER A 18 -11.27 -0.89 -3.76
C SER A 18 -11.59 0.39 -4.52
N TRP A 19 -12.01 0.24 -5.77
CA TRP A 19 -12.28 1.34 -6.69
C TRP A 19 -13.77 1.67 -6.73
N ASP A 20 -14.10 2.95 -6.89
CA ASP A 20 -15.48 3.35 -7.18
C ASP A 20 -15.86 2.90 -8.60
N SER A 21 -16.82 1.97 -8.70
CA SER A 21 -17.22 1.41 -9.98
C SER A 21 -17.96 2.41 -10.87
N ILE A 22 -18.71 3.34 -10.25
CA ILE A 22 -19.47 4.36 -10.97
C ILE A 22 -18.48 5.36 -11.56
N HIS A 23 -17.55 5.87 -10.75
CA HIS A 23 -16.53 6.81 -11.24
C HIS A 23 -15.69 6.21 -12.36
N LEU A 24 -15.25 4.95 -12.19
CA LEU A 24 -14.51 4.25 -13.24
C LEU A 24 -15.33 4.07 -14.53
N GLU A 25 -16.64 3.81 -14.44
CA GLU A 25 -17.51 3.66 -15.60
C GLU A 25 -17.62 4.96 -16.41
N TYR A 26 -17.90 6.08 -15.72
CA TYR A 26 -18.18 7.37 -16.35
C TYR A 26 -16.94 8.20 -16.69
N HIS A 27 -15.91 8.18 -15.85
CA HIS A 27 -14.73 9.03 -15.99
C HIS A 27 -13.49 8.29 -16.51
N LYS A 28 -13.48 6.95 -16.45
CA LYS A 28 -12.30 6.11 -16.74
C LYS A 28 -11.11 6.39 -15.82
N GLU A 29 -11.38 6.95 -14.65
CA GLU A 29 -10.42 7.31 -13.60
C GLU A 29 -10.52 6.31 -12.44
N TYR A 30 -9.40 6.09 -11.74
CA TYR A 30 -9.36 5.17 -10.60
C TYR A 30 -9.53 5.92 -9.27
N GLU A 31 -10.78 6.22 -8.93
CA GLU A 31 -11.14 6.79 -7.63
C GLU A 31 -11.21 5.71 -6.54
N PHE A 32 -10.66 6.01 -5.36
CA PHE A 32 -10.90 5.20 -4.17
C PHE A 32 -12.38 5.16 -3.82
N SER A 33 -12.93 3.97 -3.57
CA SER A 33 -14.31 3.87 -3.06
C SER A 33 -14.44 4.55 -1.69
N TYR A 34 -15.66 4.88 -1.29
CA TYR A 34 -15.98 5.70 -0.10
C TYR A 34 -15.15 5.35 1.17
N ASP A 35 -15.08 4.07 1.55
CA ASP A 35 -14.33 3.63 2.75
C ASP A 35 -12.85 3.30 2.47
N CYS A 36 -12.47 3.21 1.20
CA CYS A 36 -11.11 2.85 0.80
C CYS A 36 -10.09 3.91 1.22
N GLY A 37 -10.45 5.20 1.15
CA GLY A 37 -9.54 6.28 1.56
C GLY A 37 -9.02 6.10 2.99
N ARG A 38 -9.91 5.82 3.95
CA ARG A 38 -9.53 5.55 5.35
C ARG A 38 -8.69 4.28 5.49
N LYS A 39 -9.00 3.24 4.72
CA LYS A 39 -8.23 2.00 4.72
C LYS A 39 -6.80 2.19 4.21
N VAL A 40 -6.63 3.01 3.16
CA VAL A 40 -5.31 3.36 2.62
C VAL A 40 -4.54 4.26 3.60
N ASP A 41 -5.22 5.17 4.31
CA ASP A 41 -4.58 5.98 5.36
C ASP A 41 -4.00 5.10 6.49
N ILE A 42 -4.78 4.13 7.01
CA ILE A 42 -4.31 3.17 8.04
C ILE A 42 -3.20 2.26 7.49
N PHE A 43 -3.31 1.84 6.23
CA PHE A 43 -2.26 1.05 5.57
C PHE A 43 -0.94 1.82 5.55
N CYS A 44 -0.98 3.10 5.12
CA CYS A 44 0.19 3.98 5.08
C CYS A 44 0.77 4.24 6.48
N GLU A 45 -0.07 4.38 7.51
CA GLU A 45 0.37 4.46 8.92
C GLU A 45 1.17 3.21 9.32
N GLY A 46 0.66 2.01 9.00
CA GLY A 46 1.35 0.75 9.24
C GLY A 46 2.69 0.66 8.51
N ILE A 47 2.75 1.08 7.24
CA ILE A 47 4.01 1.12 6.48
C ILE A 47 5.01 2.09 7.12
N ALA A 48 4.56 3.29 7.53
CA ALA A 48 5.43 4.27 8.18
C ALA A 48 6.00 3.75 9.50
N TYR A 49 5.18 3.08 10.31
CA TYR A 49 5.64 2.43 11.54
C TYR A 49 6.62 1.28 11.27
N GLY A 50 6.27 0.41 10.31
CA GLY A 50 7.08 -0.75 9.94
C GLY A 50 8.44 -0.37 9.35
N ALA A 51 8.46 0.64 8.49
CA ALA A 51 9.65 1.10 7.79
C ALA A 51 10.54 1.99 8.67
N ASP A 52 9.96 3.00 9.34
CA ASP A 52 10.71 4.13 9.90
C ASP A 52 10.43 4.38 11.40
N ASP A 53 9.60 3.56 12.06
CA ASP A 53 9.23 3.72 13.48
C ASP A 53 8.47 5.03 13.79
N VAL A 54 7.68 5.51 12.84
CA VAL A 54 6.85 6.72 12.99
C VAL A 54 5.35 6.38 12.92
N ILE A 55 4.54 7.05 13.74
CA ILE A 55 3.09 6.79 13.88
C ILE A 55 2.20 7.87 13.26
N ASN A 56 2.78 8.81 12.51
CA ASN A 56 2.07 9.89 11.84
C ASN A 56 1.91 9.66 10.33
N GLY A 57 2.01 8.40 9.88
CA GLY A 57 1.80 8.03 8.48
C GLY A 57 0.34 8.13 8.06
N SER A 58 0.10 8.53 6.81
CA SER A 58 -1.20 8.51 6.13
C SER A 58 -0.92 8.52 4.63
N SER A 59 -1.93 8.42 3.77
CA SER A 59 -1.68 8.53 2.32
C SER A 59 -1.14 9.89 1.88
N GLY A 60 -1.13 10.91 2.76
CA GLY A 60 -0.41 12.17 2.53
C GLY A 60 1.11 12.04 2.40
N MET A 61 1.67 10.88 2.77
CA MET A 61 3.09 10.54 2.53
C MET A 61 3.38 10.15 1.08
N VAL A 62 2.34 9.86 0.29
CA VAL A 62 2.45 9.42 -1.10
C VAL A 62 2.47 10.66 -1.99
N ILE A 63 3.65 11.00 -2.50
CA ILE A 63 3.86 12.25 -3.22
C ILE A 63 3.07 12.25 -4.53
N GLY A 64 2.15 13.20 -4.68
CA GLY A 64 1.36 13.38 -5.90
C GLY A 64 0.16 12.44 -6.03
N LEU A 65 -0.23 11.73 -4.97
CA LEU A 65 -1.43 10.89 -4.99
C LEU A 65 -2.70 11.75 -5.08
N ASP A 66 -3.44 11.63 -6.18
CA ASP A 66 -4.84 12.05 -6.28
C ASP A 66 -5.74 10.86 -5.95
N ARG A 67 -6.55 10.97 -4.90
CA ARG A 67 -7.45 9.88 -4.46
C ARG A 67 -8.64 9.67 -5.40
N ARG A 68 -8.93 10.63 -6.29
CA ARG A 68 -10.02 10.57 -7.28
C ARG A 68 -9.54 10.06 -8.64
N ASP A 69 -8.25 10.09 -8.88
CA ASP A 69 -7.65 9.51 -10.08
C ASP A 69 -6.25 8.96 -9.76
N VAL A 70 -6.22 7.76 -9.19
CA VAL A 70 -4.97 7.09 -8.84
C VAL A 70 -4.32 6.53 -10.11
N ASP A 71 -3.10 6.95 -10.39
CA ASP A 71 -2.27 6.37 -11.44
C ASP A 71 -1.84 4.95 -11.03
N ILE A 72 -2.46 3.96 -11.67
CA ILE A 72 -2.15 2.54 -11.46
C ILE A 72 -1.00 2.03 -12.35
N THR A 73 -0.41 2.90 -13.17
CA THR A 73 0.64 2.56 -14.13
C THR A 73 2.04 2.87 -13.61
N GLU A 74 2.17 3.85 -12.73
CA GLU A 74 3.45 4.34 -12.22
C GLU A 74 3.73 3.97 -10.76
N TRP A 75 4.97 4.24 -10.33
CA TRP A 75 5.36 4.19 -8.92
C TRP A 75 5.31 5.60 -8.32
N TYR A 76 4.60 5.74 -7.21
CA TYR A 76 4.65 6.96 -6.41
C TYR A 76 5.86 6.94 -5.47
N SER A 77 6.47 8.10 -5.26
CA SER A 77 7.50 8.26 -4.23
C SER A 77 6.86 8.42 -2.86
N LEU A 78 7.48 7.83 -1.84
CA LEU A 78 7.11 8.00 -0.43
C LEU A 78 8.04 9.02 0.22
N THR A 79 7.54 9.72 1.24
CA THR A 79 8.36 10.65 2.05
C THR A 79 9.20 9.96 3.13
N LEU A 80 9.27 8.62 3.14
CA LEU A 80 10.00 7.83 4.12
C LEU A 80 11.45 7.59 3.71
N THR A 81 12.24 7.11 4.68
CA THR A 81 13.65 6.78 4.52
C THR A 81 13.86 5.34 4.09
N ASN A 82 13.11 4.38 4.65
CA ASN A 82 13.33 2.95 4.37
C ASN A 82 12.40 2.38 3.29
N ALA A 83 11.18 2.90 3.17
CA ALA A 83 10.25 2.58 2.08
C ALA A 83 10.24 3.74 1.09
N GLU A 84 10.65 3.49 -0.16
CA GLU A 84 10.92 4.56 -1.14
C GLU A 84 9.74 4.78 -2.08
N GLN A 85 9.05 3.70 -2.47
CA GLN A 85 8.01 3.79 -3.49
C GLN A 85 6.81 2.90 -3.19
N ILE A 86 5.65 3.31 -3.67
CA ILE A 86 4.39 2.58 -3.59
C ILE A 86 3.73 2.52 -4.97
N LYS A 87 3.10 1.40 -5.31
CA LYS A 87 2.35 1.25 -6.56
C LYS A 87 1.00 0.60 -6.31
N PHE A 88 -0.02 1.18 -6.93
CA PHE A 88 -1.40 0.69 -6.91
C PHE A 88 -1.70 -0.11 -8.17
N TYR A 89 -2.60 -1.08 -8.05
CA TYR A 89 -2.99 -1.94 -9.17
C TYR A 89 -4.51 -2.05 -9.28
N LYS A 90 -4.99 -2.21 -10.52
CA LYS A 90 -6.42 -2.39 -10.84
C LYS A 90 -7.13 -3.45 -9.98
N ASN A 91 -6.43 -4.52 -9.57
CA ASN A 91 -7.00 -5.59 -8.76
C ASN A 91 -6.98 -5.32 -7.24
N GLY A 92 -6.72 -4.10 -6.80
CA GLY A 92 -6.70 -3.72 -5.38
C GLY A 92 -5.40 -4.05 -4.65
N ARG A 93 -4.41 -4.61 -5.34
CA ARG A 93 -3.06 -4.85 -4.80
C ARG A 93 -2.31 -3.53 -4.62
N ILE A 94 -1.50 -3.47 -3.57
CA ILE A 94 -0.44 -2.48 -3.38
C ILE A 94 0.90 -3.19 -3.33
N ASP A 95 1.90 -2.66 -4.04
CA ASP A 95 3.30 -3.03 -3.85
C ASP A 95 4.05 -1.88 -3.16
N VAL A 96 4.89 -2.19 -2.17
CA VAL A 96 5.78 -1.22 -1.52
C VAL A 96 7.23 -1.66 -1.75
N ARG A 97 8.03 -0.77 -2.33
CA ARG A 97 9.47 -0.96 -2.56
C ARG A 97 10.27 -0.24 -1.47
N PHE A 98 11.28 -0.92 -0.96
CA PHE A 98 12.19 -0.46 0.07
C PHE A 98 13.57 -0.22 -0.54
N LYS A 99 14.38 0.60 0.13
CA LYS A 99 15.74 0.93 -0.32
C LYS A 99 16.67 -0.28 -0.47
N ASP A 100 16.42 -1.32 0.31
CA ASP A 100 17.16 -2.59 0.26
C ASP A 100 16.33 -3.75 0.85
N SER A 101 16.77 -4.98 0.60
CA SER A 101 16.10 -6.19 1.11
C SER A 101 16.05 -6.26 2.64
N ARG A 102 17.02 -5.67 3.35
CA ARG A 102 17.08 -5.71 4.81
C ARG A 102 16.01 -4.79 5.41
N ALA A 103 15.80 -3.62 4.83
CA ALA A 103 14.72 -2.71 5.20
C ALA A 103 13.33 -3.36 4.96
N ALA A 104 13.15 -4.04 3.83
CA ALA A 104 11.93 -4.78 3.54
C ALA A 104 11.69 -5.91 4.55
N GLU A 105 12.72 -6.73 4.85
CA GLU A 105 12.62 -7.83 5.82
C GLU A 105 12.32 -7.32 7.24
N ASN A 106 12.98 -6.24 7.67
CA ASN A 106 12.74 -5.61 8.97
C ASN A 106 11.29 -5.12 9.07
N CYS A 107 10.78 -4.42 8.06
CA CYS A 107 9.39 -3.95 8.03
C CYS A 107 8.41 -5.13 8.05
N TYR A 108 8.66 -6.16 7.23
CA TYR A 108 7.81 -7.35 7.13
C TYR A 108 7.64 -8.06 8.48
N ARG A 109 8.75 -8.24 9.22
CA ARG A 109 8.74 -8.84 10.57
C ARG A 109 8.16 -7.91 11.63
N LYS A 110 8.47 -6.61 11.58
CA LYS A 110 7.97 -5.63 12.55
C LYS A 110 6.45 -5.52 12.52
N LEU A 111 5.87 -5.64 11.32
CA LEU A 111 4.42 -5.71 11.11
C LEU A 111 3.84 -7.12 11.32
N ARG A 112 4.67 -8.10 11.70
CA ARG A 112 4.30 -9.50 11.95
C ARG A 112 3.56 -10.13 10.77
N LEU A 113 3.92 -9.73 9.55
CA LEU A 113 3.27 -10.22 8.32
C LEU A 113 3.65 -11.68 8.03
N ASP A 114 4.81 -12.12 8.52
CA ASP A 114 5.26 -13.51 8.49
C ASP A 114 4.40 -14.44 9.36
N GLU A 115 3.72 -13.89 10.36
CA GLU A 115 2.90 -14.65 11.30
C GLU A 115 1.42 -14.77 10.87
N ILE A 116 1.01 -14.09 9.80
CA ILE A 116 -0.38 -14.11 9.33
C ILE A 116 -0.74 -15.51 8.85
N THR A 117 -1.68 -16.14 9.55
CA THR A 117 -2.33 -17.39 9.14
C THR A 117 -3.69 -17.08 8.51
N LEU A 118 -3.92 -17.62 7.32
CA LEU A 118 -5.22 -17.54 6.68
C LEU A 118 -6.08 -18.66 7.27
N ARG A 119 -7.22 -18.31 7.88
CA ARG A 119 -8.25 -19.30 8.20
C ARG A 119 -9.01 -19.60 6.91
N GLU A 120 -9.25 -20.88 6.66
CA GLU A 120 -10.23 -21.29 5.67
C GLU A 120 -11.61 -20.92 6.22
N ASP A 121 -12.42 -20.23 5.42
CA ASP A 121 -13.82 -19.94 5.72
C ASP A 121 -14.67 -21.19 5.50
#